data_AF-V4JEA4-F1
#
_entry.id   AF-V4JEA4-F1
#
_cell.length_a   1.000
_cell.length_b   1.000
_cell.length_c   1.000
_cell.angle_alpha   90.00
_cell.angle_beta   90.00
_cell.angle_gamma   90.00
#
_symmetry.space_group_name_H-M   'P 1'
#
loop_
_entity.id
_entity.type
_entity.pdbx_description
1 polymer ?
#
loop_
_entity_poly.entity_id
_entity_poly.type
_entity_poly.pdbx_seq_one_letter_code
_entity_poly.pdbx_strand_id
1 'polypeptide(L)'
;MLASVDSTGVRVGKYKLDPDAENFLLSVITKALSLADLVIIDEVGPMELSLKGFREAIRDLLTRRPLPMAITFHYRLRLSDPQIYYLVTRDKVIELTEQNRDLIKAKLDELVRWLVDEACSDKGGQGPALHT
;
A
#
# COMPACT_ATOMS: atom_id res chain seq x y z
N MET A 1 10.61 -15.29 -1.55
CA MET A 1 10.15 -14.83 -0.21
C MET A 1 10.74 -13.46 -0.01
N LEU A 2 10.02 -12.45 0.49
CA LEU A 2 10.54 -11.07 0.52
C LEU A 2 11.77 -10.91 1.42
N ALA A 3 11.85 -11.66 2.52
CA ALA A 3 12.91 -11.57 3.51
C ALA A 3 13.16 -12.91 4.20
N SER A 4 14.38 -13.14 4.67
CA SER A 4 14.74 -14.27 5.52
C SER A 4 15.86 -13.89 6.51
N VAL A 5 16.09 -14.70 7.54
CA VAL A 5 17.21 -14.47 8.48
C VAL A 5 18.57 -14.78 7.80
N ASP A 6 18.55 -15.73 6.86
CA ASP A 6 19.74 -16.23 6.16
C ASP A 6 20.03 -15.50 4.84
N SER A 7 19.22 -14.51 4.46
CA SER A 7 19.43 -13.72 3.26
C SER A 7 20.70 -12.86 3.38
N THR A 8 21.10 -12.22 2.29
CA THR A 8 22.28 -11.35 2.20
C THR A 8 21.93 -9.89 1.88
N GLY A 9 20.65 -9.58 1.61
CA GLY A 9 20.21 -8.23 1.28
C GLY A 9 20.06 -7.29 2.48
N VAL A 10 19.35 -6.18 2.25
CA VAL A 10 19.17 -5.09 3.23
C VAL A 10 18.60 -5.64 4.55
N ARG A 11 19.26 -5.32 5.66
CA ARG A 11 18.81 -5.75 6.98
C ARG A 11 17.75 -4.82 7.54
N VAL A 12 16.59 -5.38 7.91
CA VAL A 12 15.50 -4.70 8.61
C VAL A 12 15.17 -5.49 9.88
N GLY A 13 15.64 -4.98 11.02
CA GLY A 13 15.52 -5.67 12.31
C GLY A 13 16.28 -7.01 12.35
N LYS A 14 15.54 -8.10 12.56
CA LYS A 14 16.09 -9.47 12.57
C LYS A 14 16.22 -10.09 11.17
N TYR A 15 15.50 -9.56 10.19
CA TYR A 15 15.42 -10.12 8.85
C TYR A 15 16.32 -9.37 7.88
N LYS A 16 16.68 -10.04 6.79
CA LYS A 16 17.36 -9.47 5.64
C LYS A 16 16.49 -9.69 4.42
N LEU A 17 16.32 -8.66 3.61
CA LEU A 17 15.54 -8.74 2.39
C LEU A 17 16.24 -9.65 1.39
N ASP A 18 15.45 -10.33 0.57
CA ASP A 18 15.94 -11.01 -0.63
C ASP A 18 16.55 -9.95 -1.57
N PRO A 19 17.78 -10.14 -2.10
CA PRO A 19 18.39 -9.21 -3.04
C PRO A 19 17.52 -8.90 -4.27
N ASP A 20 16.68 -9.84 -4.69
CA ASP A 20 15.79 -9.69 -5.84
C ASP A 20 14.40 -9.14 -5.47
N ALA A 21 14.15 -8.87 -4.18
CA ALA A 21 12.84 -8.40 -3.69
C ALA A 21 12.38 -7.13 -4.42
N GLU A 22 13.28 -6.18 -4.66
CA GLU A 22 12.94 -4.92 -5.32
C GLU A 22 12.49 -5.15 -6.77
N ASN A 23 13.25 -5.94 -7.53
CA ASN A 23 12.91 -6.29 -8.91
C ASN A 23 11.57 -7.02 -8.98
N PHE A 24 11.36 -7.98 -8.07
CA PHE A 24 10.11 -8.70 -7.99
C PHE A 24 8.92 -7.77 -7.70
N LEU A 25 9.00 -6.94 -6.66
CA LEU A 25 7.93 -6.03 -6.28
C LEU A 25 7.61 -5.01 -7.37
N LEU A 26 8.63 -4.44 -8.02
CA LEU A 26 8.45 -3.52 -9.15
C LEU A 26 7.74 -4.22 -10.31
N SER A 27 8.13 -5.46 -10.65
CA SER A 27 7.46 -6.22 -11.71
C SER A 27 5.98 -6.47 -11.42
N VAL A 28 5.63 -6.73 -10.15
CA VAL A 28 4.25 -6.93 -9.70
C VAL A 28 3.45 -5.63 -9.84
N ILE A 29 3.98 -4.49 -9.38
CA ILE A 29 3.30 -3.19 -9.53
C ILE A 29 3.10 -2.85 -11.02
N THR A 30 4.14 -3.00 -11.85
CA THR A 30 4.03 -2.71 -13.28
C THR A 30 2.97 -3.58 -13.96
N LYS A 31 2.91 -4.86 -13.61
CA LYS A 31 1.91 -5.78 -14.15
C LYS A 31 0.49 -5.44 -13.66
N ALA A 32 0.34 -5.10 -12.38
CA ALA A 32 -0.96 -4.69 -11.83
C ALA A 32 -1.48 -3.43 -12.53
N LEU A 33 -0.63 -2.42 -12.71
CA LEU A 33 -0.99 -1.17 -13.38
C LEU A 33 -1.37 -1.31 -14.86
N SER A 34 -1.01 -2.41 -15.52
CA SER A 34 -1.32 -2.64 -16.93
C SER A 34 -2.52 -3.54 -17.17
N LEU A 35 -2.88 -4.38 -16.20
CA LEU A 35 -3.85 -5.47 -16.40
C LEU A 35 -5.00 -5.47 -15.40
N ALA A 36 -4.88 -4.79 -14.26
CA ALA A 36 -5.87 -4.86 -13.19
C ALA A 36 -6.86 -3.69 -13.24
N ASP A 37 -8.08 -3.97 -12.78
CA ASP A 37 -9.10 -2.95 -12.53
C ASP A 37 -9.02 -2.38 -11.10
N LEU A 38 -8.34 -3.09 -10.19
CA LEU A 38 -8.17 -2.74 -8.78
C LEU A 38 -6.82 -3.26 -8.27
N VAL A 39 -6.12 -2.44 -7.48
CA VAL A 39 -4.86 -2.84 -6.83
C VAL A 39 -5.06 -2.94 -5.32
N ILE A 40 -4.76 -4.10 -4.73
CA ILE A 40 -4.73 -4.30 -3.29
C ILE A 40 -3.30 -4.59 -2.86
N ILE A 41 -2.80 -3.88 -1.85
CA ILE A 41 -1.48 -4.10 -1.27
C ILE A 41 -1.64 -4.26 0.24
N ASP A 42 -1.23 -5.41 0.74
CA ASP A 42 -1.26 -5.75 2.16
C ASP A 42 0.10 -6.38 2.52
N GLU A 43 1.07 -5.70 3.14
CA GLU A 43 1.14 -4.37 3.75
C GLU A 43 2.27 -3.54 3.07
N VAL A 44 2.25 -2.21 3.21
CA VAL A 44 3.41 -1.34 2.94
C VAL A 44 4.04 -0.87 4.26
N GLY A 45 5.16 -1.49 4.62
CA GLY A 45 5.85 -1.22 5.88
C GLY A 45 7.32 -0.85 5.74
N PRO A 46 8.06 -0.83 6.87
CA PRO A 46 9.49 -0.48 6.86
C PRO A 46 10.35 -1.39 5.99
N MET A 47 9.92 -2.64 5.75
CA MET A 47 10.66 -3.58 4.90
C MET A 47 10.57 -3.15 3.43
N GLU A 48 9.35 -2.99 2.92
CA GLU A 48 9.08 -2.62 1.54
C GLU A 48 9.60 -1.21 1.23
N LEU A 49 9.42 -0.26 2.15
CA LEU A 49 9.88 1.12 1.98
C LEU A 49 11.40 1.29 2.09
N SER A 50 12.14 0.28 2.56
CA SER A 50 13.61 0.30 2.54
C SER A 50 14.18 0.05 1.14
N LEU A 51 13.38 -0.53 0.23
CA LEU A 51 13.70 -0.72 -1.18
C LEU A 51 13.37 0.58 -1.93
N LYS A 52 14.41 1.31 -2.32
CA LYS A 52 14.28 2.67 -2.88
C LYS A 52 13.37 2.70 -4.11
N GLY A 53 13.58 1.80 -5.05
CA GLY A 53 12.77 1.73 -6.27
C GLY A 53 11.30 1.48 -5.96
N PHE A 54 11.02 0.56 -5.05
CA PHE A 54 9.65 0.28 -4.62
C PHE A 54 9.00 1.47 -3.91
N ARG A 55 9.74 2.14 -3.01
CA ARG A 55 9.27 3.34 -2.32
C ARG A 55 8.87 4.45 -3.29
N GLU A 56 9.70 4.71 -4.31
CA GLU A 56 9.37 5.71 -5.34
C GLU A 56 8.15 5.26 -6.16
N ALA A 57 8.02 3.97 -6.48
CA ALA A 57 6.84 3.44 -7.17
C ALA A 57 5.55 3.62 -6.35
N ILE A 58 5.58 3.40 -5.02
CA ILE A 58 4.46 3.69 -4.12
C ILE A 58 4.13 5.19 -4.10
N ARG A 59 5.15 6.05 -4.02
CA ARG A 59 4.93 7.50 -4.06
C ARG A 59 4.25 7.92 -5.37
N ASP A 60 4.72 7.40 -6.49
CA ASP A 60 4.15 7.68 -7.81
C ASP A 60 2.72 7.13 -7.94
N LEU A 61 2.46 5.94 -7.39
CA LEU A 61 1.15 5.30 -7.36
C LEU A 61 0.13 6.16 -6.60
N LEU A 62 0.47 6.60 -5.38
CA LEU A 62 -0.36 7.50 -4.56
C LEU A 62 -0.56 8.88 -5.19
N THR A 63 0.42 9.34 -5.97
CA THR A 63 0.35 10.65 -6.64
C THR A 63 -0.52 10.60 -7.90
N ARG A 64 -0.31 9.61 -8.76
CA ARG A 64 -0.96 9.51 -10.08
C ARG A 64 -2.33 8.87 -10.03
N ARG A 65 -2.57 7.97 -9.08
CA ARG A 65 -3.85 7.27 -8.85
C ARG A 65 -4.46 6.71 -10.15
N PRO A 66 -3.70 5.91 -10.91
CA PRO A 66 -4.14 5.43 -12.22
C PRO A 66 -5.29 4.42 -12.13
N LEU A 67 -5.47 3.79 -10.97
CA LEU A 67 -6.47 2.77 -10.69
C LEU A 67 -7.05 2.99 -9.28
N PRO A 68 -8.24 2.43 -9.00
CA PRO A 68 -8.73 2.21 -7.64
C PRO A 68 -7.73 1.36 -6.85
N MET A 69 -7.59 1.65 -5.56
CA MET A 69 -6.60 0.98 -4.72
C MET A 69 -7.12 0.72 -3.31
N ALA A 70 -6.57 -0.27 -2.62
CA ALA A 70 -6.69 -0.42 -1.18
C ALA A 70 -5.32 -0.87 -0.65
N ILE A 71 -4.69 -0.07 0.23
CA ILE A 71 -3.29 -0.25 0.61
C ILE A 71 -3.17 -0.10 2.11
N THR A 72 -2.86 -1.18 2.81
CA THR A 72 -2.57 -1.14 4.25
C THR A 72 -1.14 -0.65 4.46
N PHE A 73 -0.93 0.18 5.47
CA PHE A 73 0.41 0.67 5.80
C PHE A 73 0.66 0.50 7.28
N HIS A 74 1.91 0.21 7.62
CA HIS A 74 2.33 0.08 8.99
C HIS A 74 1.97 1.34 9.81
N TYR A 75 1.42 1.17 11.01
CA TYR A 75 0.96 2.27 11.88
C TYR A 75 2.04 3.35 12.18
N ARG A 76 3.32 3.01 12.03
CA ARG A 76 4.46 3.94 12.17
C ARG A 76 4.78 4.74 10.91
N LEU A 77 4.00 4.65 9.84
CA LEU A 77 4.26 5.31 8.55
C LEU A 77 4.58 6.80 8.73
N ARG A 78 3.82 7.50 9.59
CA ARG A 78 4.05 8.92 9.90
C ARG A 78 5.47 9.23 10.35
N LEU A 79 6.10 8.30 11.07
CA LEU A 79 7.46 8.44 11.58
C LEU A 79 8.51 7.90 10.59
N SER A 80 8.21 6.79 9.91
CA SER A 80 9.17 6.12 9.01
C SER A 80 9.27 6.79 7.64
N ASP A 81 8.17 7.34 7.12
CA ASP A 81 8.13 8.05 5.85
C ASP A 81 7.05 9.16 5.85
N PRO A 82 7.36 10.35 6.40
CA PRO A 82 6.42 11.47 6.46
C PRO A 82 5.93 11.94 5.09
N GLN A 83 6.68 11.72 4.01
CA GLN A 83 6.31 12.14 2.66
C GLN A 83 5.18 11.26 2.13
N ILE A 84 5.32 9.94 2.24
CA ILE A 84 4.26 9.00 1.87
C ILE A 84 3.04 9.20 2.77
N TYR A 85 3.24 9.35 4.09
CA TYR A 85 2.16 9.65 5.02
C TYR A 85 1.35 10.89 4.61
N TYR A 86 2.02 11.96 4.19
CA TYR A 86 1.33 13.16 3.71
C TYR A 86 0.45 12.87 2.50
N LEU A 87 0.95 12.11 1.51
CA LEU A 87 0.18 11.75 0.31
C LEU A 87 -1.07 10.94 0.65
N VAL A 88 -0.91 9.94 1.52
CA VAL A 88 -1.99 9.11 2.04
C VAL A 88 -3.10 9.94 2.67
N THR A 89 -2.74 10.89 3.54
CA THR A 89 -3.73 11.65 4.33
C THR A 89 -4.58 12.60 3.49
N ARG A 90 -4.32 12.69 2.19
CA ARG A 90 -5.15 13.40 1.21
C ARG A 90 -6.36 12.57 0.77
N ASP A 91 -6.40 11.27 1.10
CA ASP A 91 -7.45 10.32 0.72
C ASP A 91 -8.22 9.81 1.94
N LYS A 92 -9.12 8.85 1.71
CA LYS A 92 -9.85 8.17 2.79
C LYS A 92 -8.92 7.23 3.55
N VAL A 93 -8.53 7.67 4.74
CA VAL A 93 -7.72 6.89 5.69
C VAL A 93 -8.63 6.33 6.79
N ILE A 94 -8.47 5.05 7.09
CA ILE A 94 -9.04 4.44 8.29
C ILE A 94 -7.85 4.11 9.19
N GLU A 95 -7.88 4.51 10.45
CA GLU A 95 -6.89 4.05 11.42
C GLU A 95 -7.51 2.88 12.16
N LEU A 96 -7.04 1.65 11.90
CA LEU A 96 -7.59 0.48 12.57
C LEU A 96 -7.02 0.40 13.98
N THR A 97 -7.90 0.22 14.96
CA THR A 97 -7.56 0.03 16.35
C THR A 97 -8.25 -1.22 16.87
N GLU A 98 -7.78 -1.77 17.98
CA GLU A 98 -8.45 -2.90 18.63
C GLU A 98 -9.92 -2.60 18.96
N GLN A 99 -10.24 -1.33 19.26
CA GLN A 99 -11.58 -0.89 19.62
C GLN A 99 -12.51 -0.75 18.40
N ASN A 100 -11.98 -0.48 17.21
CA ASN A 100 -12.80 -0.24 16.02
C ASN A 100 -12.76 -1.38 14.99
N ARG A 101 -11.85 -2.35 15.11
CA ARG A 101 -11.67 -3.42 14.10
C ARG A 101 -12.94 -4.20 13.79
N ASP A 102 -13.74 -4.53 14.81
CA ASP A 102 -14.97 -5.32 14.62
C ASP A 102 -16.08 -4.48 13.98
N LEU A 103 -16.12 -3.18 14.29
CA LEU A 103 -17.01 -2.21 13.66
C LEU A 103 -16.64 -2.01 12.19
N ILE A 104 -15.35 -1.84 11.88
CA ILE A 104 -14.87 -1.68 10.50
C ILE A 104 -15.13 -2.96 9.70
N LYS A 105 -14.90 -4.13 10.31
CA LYS A 105 -15.23 -5.43 9.69
C LYS A 105 -16.72 -5.53 9.36
N ALA A 106 -17.61 -5.09 10.24
CA ALA A 106 -19.04 -5.06 9.97
C ALA A 106 -19.45 -4.09 8.85
N LYS A 107 -18.61 -3.10 8.54
CA LYS A 107 -18.82 -2.10 7.47
C LYS A 107 -18.06 -2.43 6.18
N LEU A 108 -17.45 -3.60 6.06
CA LEU A 108 -16.60 -3.93 4.91
C LEU A 108 -17.36 -3.85 3.58
N ASP A 109 -18.62 -4.30 3.55
CA ASP A 109 -19.46 -4.23 2.35
C ASP A 109 -19.68 -2.79 1.87
N GLU A 110 -19.85 -1.84 2.80
CA GLU A 110 -20.00 -0.42 2.49
C GLU A 110 -18.70 0.16 1.91
N LEU A 111 -17.55 -0.22 2.48
CA LEU A 111 -16.24 0.22 2.02
C LEU A 111 -15.92 -0.32 0.63
N VAL A 112 -16.25 -1.59 0.36
CA VAL A 112 -16.06 -2.22 -0.96
C VAL A 112 -16.96 -1.56 -2.00
N ARG A 113 -18.25 -1.33 -1.69
CA ARG A 113 -19.14 -0.61 -2.61
C ARG A 113 -18.62 0.79 -2.93
N TRP A 114 -18.21 1.53 -1.89
CA TRP A 114 -17.64 2.85 -2.08
C TRP A 114 -16.38 2.83 -2.97
N LEU A 115 -15.49 1.85 -2.79
CA LEU A 115 -14.30 1.67 -3.62
C LEU A 115 -14.65 1.41 -5.09
N VAL A 116 -15.67 0.58 -5.34
CA VAL A 116 -16.16 0.28 -6.70
C VAL A 116 -16.86 1.50 -7.32
N ASP A 117 -17.66 2.24 -6.55
CA ASP A 117 -18.38 3.41 -7.06
C ASP A 117 -17.42 4.55 -7.45
N GLU A 118 -16.37 4.79 -6.65
CA GLU A 118 -15.28 5.71 -7.01
C GLU A 118 -14.56 5.25 -8.28
N ALA A 119 -14.33 3.94 -8.44
CA ALA A 119 -13.72 3.37 -9.64
C ALA A 119 -14.54 3.59 -10.91
N CYS A 120 -15.86 3.47 -10.80
CA CYS A 120 -16.80 3.55 -11.93
C CYS A 120 -17.29 4.97 -12.21
N SER A 121 -17.00 5.93 -11.32
CA SER A 121 -17.32 7.33 -11.55
C SER A 121 -16.33 7.90 -12.56
N ASP A 122 -16.81 8.46 -13.68
CA ASP A 122 -16.01 9.13 -14.75
C ASP A 122 -15.14 10.33 -14.26
N LYS A 123 -15.04 10.54 -12.95
CA LYS A 123 -14.11 11.48 -12.33
C LYS A 123 -12.77 10.79 -12.16
N GLY A 124 -11.91 10.92 -13.17
CA GLY A 124 -10.56 10.36 -13.14
C GLY A 124 -9.85 10.52 -11.79
N GLY A 125 -9.45 9.38 -11.22
CA GLY A 125 -8.27 9.29 -10.35
C GLY A 125 -8.43 9.67 -8.88
N GLN A 126 -9.51 9.29 -8.19
CA GLN A 126 -9.53 9.24 -6.71
C GLN A 126 -9.62 7.79 -6.20
N GLY A 127 -8.65 6.96 -6.60
CA GLY A 127 -8.45 5.67 -5.94
C GLY A 127 -8.04 5.85 -4.48
N PRO A 128 -8.60 5.10 -3.51
CA PRO A 128 -8.30 5.31 -2.10
C PRO A 128 -7.05 4.59 -1.59
N ALA A 129 -6.52 5.06 -0.46
CA ALA A 129 -5.46 4.37 0.28
C ALA A 129 -6.01 3.97 1.66
N LEU A 130 -6.62 2.78 1.75
CA LEU A 130 -7.16 2.25 3.01
C LEU A 130 -6.04 1.78 3.95
N HIS A 131 -5.65 2.63 4.89
CA HIS A 131 -4.79 2.19 5.99
C HIS A 131 -5.58 1.27 6.91
N THR A 132 -4.92 0.24 7.43
CA THR A 132 -5.39 -0.53 8.58
C THR A 132 -4.21 -0.84 9.46
#